data_AF-A0A812S7J7-F1
#
_entry.id   AF-A0A812S7J7-F1
#
_cell.length_a   1.000
_cell.length_b   1.000
_cell.length_c   1.000
_cell.angle_alpha   90.00
_cell.angle_beta   90.00
_cell.angle_gamma   90.00
#
_symmetry.space_group_name_H-M   'P 1'
#
loop_
_entity.id
_entity.type
_entity.pdbx_description
1 polymer ?
#
loop_
_entity_poly.entity_id
_entity_poly.type
_entity_poly.pdbx_seq_one_letter_code
_entity_poly.pdbx_strand_id
1 'polypeptide(L)'
;MAPVGDFEASELLGLEQDACRAVLVDLSKDVCGSSREELEFKSFSDCAYLTSKALGIQVRLMAADLGRACVDVVFLYNEGDGFSQYSAGPLPEGLQWTQHSKDVVLMLGEPSDKYGGGRFRAVGISYETLGLDIQFRESNWNDEKNPMAFISIFPRLDPSHGLCEMCGKRASFRCGLCKERCYCSSKCQKADWTKHQTDCPGFLEKKATLAALRCQDELMLPRCQQLSQKLLPVLSEVVLDSMD
;
A
#
# COMPACT_ATOMS: atom_id res chain seq x y z
N MET A 1 -26.09 12.22 15.77
CA MET A 1 -26.81 13.43 15.30
C MET A 1 -26.86 13.40 13.79
N ALA A 2 -27.86 14.03 13.16
CA ALA A 2 -27.80 14.28 11.72
C ALA A 2 -26.67 15.28 11.42
N PRO A 3 -25.98 15.19 10.27
CA PRO A 3 -25.00 16.18 9.87
C PRO A 3 -25.64 17.57 9.78
N VAL A 4 -24.92 18.61 10.20
CA VAL A 4 -25.42 19.98 10.26
C VAL A 4 -25.20 20.71 8.92
N GLY A 5 -24.27 20.22 8.09
CA GLY A 5 -23.95 20.77 6.77
C GLY A 5 -23.87 19.72 5.66
N ASP A 6 -23.48 20.17 4.47
CA ASP A 6 -23.26 19.40 3.24
C ASP A 6 -21.77 19.32 2.87
N PHE A 7 -20.88 19.57 3.84
CA PHE A 7 -19.44 19.58 3.59
C PHE A 7 -18.90 18.18 3.27
N GLU A 8 -18.32 18.03 2.08
CA GLU A 8 -17.67 16.80 1.64
C GLU A 8 -16.21 16.79 2.07
N ALA A 9 -15.88 16.06 3.14
CA ALA A 9 -14.53 16.02 3.72
C ALA A 9 -13.43 15.61 2.73
N SER A 10 -13.78 14.88 1.65
CA SER A 10 -12.85 14.51 0.58
C SER A 10 -12.32 15.70 -0.23
N GLU A 11 -13.01 16.85 -0.21
CA GLU A 11 -12.58 18.09 -0.86
C GLU A 11 -11.31 18.68 -0.24
N LEU A 12 -10.96 18.27 0.99
CA LEU A 12 -9.70 18.67 1.62
C LEU A 12 -8.49 18.00 0.97
N LEU A 13 -8.65 16.85 0.30
CA LEU A 13 -7.54 16.12 -0.30
C LEU A 13 -6.86 16.94 -1.40
N GLY A 14 -5.53 17.01 -1.35
CA GLY A 14 -4.70 17.76 -2.30
C GLY A 14 -4.58 19.25 -2.00
N LEU A 15 -5.36 19.81 -1.07
CA LEU A 15 -5.21 21.22 -0.66
C LEU A 15 -3.84 21.45 -0.02
N GLU A 16 -3.24 22.60 -0.34
CA GLU A 16 -2.07 23.10 0.38
C GLU A 16 -2.45 23.50 1.82
N GLN A 17 -1.46 23.50 2.72
CA GLN A 17 -1.67 23.78 4.14
C GLN A 17 -2.51 25.04 4.42
N ASP A 18 -2.21 26.16 3.77
CA ASP A 18 -2.89 27.44 4.04
C ASP A 18 -4.33 27.45 3.54
N ALA A 19 -4.58 26.82 2.39
CA ALA A 19 -5.93 26.64 1.85
C ALA A 19 -6.76 25.72 2.76
N CYS A 20 -6.20 24.59 3.19
CA CYS A 20 -6.86 23.69 4.14
C CYS A 20 -7.18 24.40 5.47
N ARG A 21 -6.24 25.19 6.00
CA ARG A 21 -6.46 25.99 7.21
C ARG A 21 -7.61 26.97 7.04
N ALA A 22 -7.71 27.67 5.92
CA ALA A 22 -8.81 28.59 5.66
C ALA A 22 -10.17 27.87 5.70
N VAL A 23 -10.28 26.73 5.02
CA VAL A 23 -11.51 25.90 5.01
C VAL A 23 -11.90 25.46 6.42
N LEU A 24 -10.95 24.95 7.21
CA LEU A 24 -11.24 24.50 8.59
C LEU A 24 -11.65 25.66 9.50
N VAL A 25 -11.05 26.85 9.33
CA VAL A 25 -11.45 28.05 10.09
C VAL A 25 -12.88 28.46 9.76
N ASP A 26 -13.27 28.42 8.48
CA ASP A 26 -14.62 28.79 8.07
C ASP A 26 -15.65 27.76 8.56
N LEU A 27 -15.36 26.46 8.45
CA LEU A 27 -16.20 25.40 9.02
C LEU A 27 -16.37 25.52 10.54
N SER A 28 -15.31 25.87 11.28
CA SER A 28 -15.40 26.08 12.74
C SER A 28 -16.35 27.22 13.11
N LYS A 29 -16.45 28.28 12.28
CA LYS A 29 -17.40 29.38 12.52
C LYS A 29 -18.84 28.90 12.36
N ASP A 30 -19.09 28.10 11.32
CA ASP A 30 -20.43 27.62 10.98
C ASP A 30 -20.95 26.59 11.99
N VAL A 31 -20.08 25.66 12.43
CA VAL A 31 -20.47 24.56 13.33
C VAL A 31 -20.51 25.00 14.79
N CYS A 32 -19.50 25.72 15.26
CA CYS A 32 -19.31 25.96 16.69
C CYS A 32 -19.81 27.33 17.18
N GLY A 33 -20.12 28.27 16.27
CA GLY A 33 -20.53 29.64 16.60
C GLY A 33 -19.50 30.44 17.42
N SER A 34 -18.29 29.87 17.61
CA SER A 34 -17.19 30.38 18.39
C SER A 34 -16.22 31.10 17.45
N SER A 35 -15.89 32.35 17.77
CA SER A 35 -14.98 33.15 16.95
C SER A 35 -13.50 32.77 17.10
N ARG A 36 -13.17 31.76 17.91
CA ARG A 36 -11.78 31.53 18.33
C ARG A 36 -11.44 30.08 18.65
N GLU A 37 -11.86 29.14 17.82
CA GLU A 37 -11.31 27.79 17.90
C GLU A 37 -9.89 27.74 17.36
N GLU A 38 -8.99 27.22 18.20
CA GLU A 38 -7.57 27.13 17.90
C GLU A 38 -7.29 25.84 17.15
N LEU A 39 -6.95 25.96 15.87
CA LEU A 39 -6.43 24.84 15.09
C LEU A 39 -5.03 24.47 15.62
N GLU A 40 -4.87 23.24 16.09
CA GLU A 40 -3.58 22.73 16.55
C GLU A 40 -2.74 22.27 15.35
N PHE A 41 -1.50 22.76 15.26
CA PHE A 41 -0.54 22.34 14.24
C PHE A 41 0.62 21.58 14.86
N LYS A 42 0.94 20.41 14.31
CA LYS A 42 2.05 19.57 14.78
C LYS A 42 2.84 19.01 13.60
N SER A 43 4.14 19.29 13.56
CA SER A 43 5.04 18.81 12.50
C SER A 43 5.97 17.69 12.96
N PHE A 44 6.32 16.81 12.04
CA PHE A 44 7.27 15.71 12.17
C PHE A 44 8.28 15.78 11.01
N SER A 45 9.24 14.85 10.97
CA SER A 45 10.29 14.82 9.93
C SER A 45 9.77 14.55 8.52
N ASP A 46 8.64 13.84 8.40
CA ASP A 46 8.08 13.32 7.16
C ASP A 46 6.66 13.81 6.87
N CYS A 47 5.98 14.40 7.86
CA CYS A 47 4.61 14.87 7.74
C CYS A 47 4.29 15.99 8.73
N ALA A 48 3.14 16.62 8.57
CA ALA A 48 2.54 17.50 9.56
C ALA A 48 1.06 17.21 9.72
N TYR A 49 0.47 17.70 10.81
CA TYR A 49 -0.93 17.53 11.14
C TYR A 49 -1.54 18.87 11.47
N LEU A 50 -2.73 19.11 10.94
CA LEU A 50 -3.59 20.23 11.31
C LEU A 50 -4.87 19.65 11.92
N THR A 51 -5.18 20.04 13.14
CA THR A 51 -6.22 19.41 13.95
C THR A 51 -7.25 20.43 14.41
N SER A 52 -8.52 20.12 14.21
CA SER A 52 -9.66 20.79 14.83
C SER A 52 -10.42 19.77 15.68
N LYS A 53 -10.13 19.75 16.98
CA LYS A 53 -10.79 18.82 17.92
C LYS A 53 -12.30 19.06 18.00
N ALA A 54 -12.72 20.32 17.96
CA ALA A 54 -14.13 20.68 18.05
C ALA A 54 -14.94 20.29 16.80
N LEU A 55 -14.33 20.34 15.61
CA LEU A 55 -14.94 19.83 14.39
C LEU A 55 -14.89 18.29 14.30
N GLY A 56 -14.10 17.62 15.13
CA GLY A 56 -13.82 16.20 14.98
C GLY A 56 -13.01 15.88 13.72
N ILE A 57 -12.15 16.81 13.28
CA ILE A 57 -11.35 16.68 12.04
C ILE A 57 -9.87 16.80 12.35
N GLN A 58 -9.06 15.93 11.74
CA GLN A 58 -7.63 16.10 11.62
C GLN A 58 -7.22 15.85 10.17
N VAL A 59 -6.25 16.59 9.64
CA VAL A 59 -5.65 16.30 8.34
C VAL A 59 -4.16 16.02 8.49
N ARG A 60 -3.65 15.08 7.69
CA ARG A 60 -2.22 14.88 7.49
C ARG A 60 -1.79 15.62 6.23
N LEU A 61 -0.67 16.32 6.36
CA LEU A 61 0.04 17.01 5.31
C LEU A 61 1.32 16.22 5.01
N MET A 62 1.44 15.69 3.80
CA MET A 62 2.68 15.06 3.34
C MET A 62 3.53 16.09 2.62
N ALA A 63 4.82 16.17 2.94
CA ALA A 63 5.75 17.04 2.25
C ALA A 63 5.91 16.53 0.80
N ALA A 64 5.45 17.31 -0.19
CA ALA A 64 5.83 17.05 -1.56
C ALA A 64 7.31 17.41 -1.76
N ASP A 65 7.97 16.76 -2.72
CA ASP A 65 9.39 16.91 -3.09
C ASP A 65 9.82 18.35 -3.50
N LEU A 66 8.94 19.35 -3.37
CA LEU A 66 9.15 20.74 -3.79
C LEU A 66 8.64 21.77 -2.76
N GLY A 67 8.54 21.39 -1.48
CA GLY A 67 8.25 22.33 -0.39
C GLY A 67 6.79 22.77 -0.27
N ARG A 68 5.86 22.08 -0.95
CA ARG A 68 4.42 22.29 -0.81
C ARG A 68 3.82 21.09 -0.11
N ALA A 69 3.52 21.24 1.18
CA ALA A 69 2.85 20.19 1.93
C ALA A 69 1.35 20.23 1.56
N CYS A 70 0.85 19.11 1.04
CA CYS A 70 -0.55 18.96 0.65
C CYS A 70 -1.23 17.91 1.53
N VAL A 71 -2.53 18.07 1.71
CA VAL A 71 -3.35 17.11 2.46
C VAL A 71 -3.41 15.80 1.69
N ASP A 72 -2.97 14.71 2.33
CA ASP A 72 -3.03 13.37 1.74
C ASP A 72 -3.97 12.43 2.50
N VAL A 73 -4.30 12.76 3.75
CA VAL A 73 -5.27 12.01 4.57
C VAL A 73 -6.13 12.98 5.38
N VAL A 74 -7.42 12.70 5.46
CA VAL A 74 -8.39 13.39 6.32
C VAL A 74 -8.97 12.38 7.31
N PHE A 75 -8.91 12.68 8.61
CA PHE A 75 -9.45 11.87 9.69
C PHE A 75 -10.72 12.51 10.24
N LEU A 76 -11.79 11.73 10.33
CA LEU A 76 -13.07 12.11 10.91
C LEU A 76 -13.31 11.30 12.19
N TYR A 77 -13.52 11.96 13.32
CA TYR A 77 -13.60 11.29 14.62
C TYR A 77 -15.03 11.07 15.09
N ASN A 78 -15.25 9.93 15.75
CA ASN A 78 -16.52 9.55 16.38
C ASN A 78 -16.52 9.81 17.89
N GLU A 79 -16.17 11.03 18.32
CA GLU A 79 -16.00 11.43 19.73
C GLU A 79 -14.97 10.59 20.51
N GLY A 80 -14.12 11.26 21.29
CA GLY A 80 -13.10 10.61 22.12
C GLY A 80 -11.72 11.21 21.89
N ASP A 81 -10.76 10.89 22.77
CA ASP A 81 -9.40 11.44 22.74
C ASP A 81 -9.33 12.99 22.67
N GLY A 82 -10.35 13.64 23.21
CA GLY A 82 -10.52 15.10 23.18
C GLY A 82 -11.14 15.66 21.90
N PHE A 83 -11.54 14.81 20.96
CA PHE A 83 -12.30 15.20 19.77
C PHE A 83 -13.80 15.13 20.01
N SER A 84 -14.52 16.11 19.46
CA SER A 84 -15.96 16.04 19.24
C SER A 84 -16.28 15.06 18.11
N GLN A 85 -17.52 14.57 18.05
CA GLN A 85 -18.01 13.82 16.89
C GLN A 85 -18.07 14.73 15.65
N TYR A 86 -17.47 14.29 14.55
CA TYR A 86 -17.58 14.98 13.27
C TYR A 86 -19.05 15.13 12.85
N SER A 87 -19.43 16.37 12.52
CA SER A 87 -20.80 16.76 12.21
C SER A 87 -20.93 17.81 11.09
N ALA A 88 -19.81 18.22 10.48
CA ALA A 88 -19.80 19.26 9.44
C ALA A 88 -20.46 18.81 8.12
N GLY A 89 -20.57 17.50 7.89
CA GLY A 89 -21.18 16.92 6.69
C GLY A 89 -21.44 15.42 6.81
N PRO A 90 -21.94 14.77 5.76
CA PRO A 90 -22.15 13.32 5.75
C PRO A 90 -20.83 12.55 5.85
N LEU A 91 -20.89 11.29 6.28
CA LEU A 91 -19.75 10.37 6.18
C LEU A 91 -19.68 9.77 4.78
N PRO A 92 -18.50 9.42 4.28
CA PRO A 92 -18.33 8.85 2.95
C PRO A 92 -19.09 7.53 2.80
N GLU A 93 -19.50 7.22 1.58
CA GLU A 93 -20.16 5.95 1.21
C GLU A 93 -21.46 5.66 1.98
N GLY A 94 -22.12 6.72 2.49
CA GLY A 94 -23.38 6.60 3.24
C GLY A 94 -23.21 6.01 4.65
N LEU A 95 -21.98 5.97 5.16
CA LEU A 95 -21.70 5.50 6.51
C LEU A 95 -22.41 6.37 7.57
N GLN A 96 -22.63 5.80 8.74
CA GLN A 96 -23.19 6.50 9.90
C GLN A 96 -22.46 6.08 11.17
N TRP A 97 -22.22 7.02 12.08
CA TRP A 97 -21.54 6.74 13.35
C TRP A 97 -22.22 5.69 14.24
N THR A 98 -23.50 5.40 13.99
CA THR A 98 -24.28 4.35 14.68
C THR A 98 -23.98 2.94 14.17
N GLN A 99 -23.28 2.80 13.05
CA GLN A 99 -22.90 1.52 12.48
C GLN A 99 -21.70 0.93 13.22
N HIS A 100 -21.72 -0.39 13.35
CA HIS A 100 -20.64 -1.16 13.96
C HIS A 100 -19.86 -1.92 12.90
N SER A 101 -18.78 -2.58 13.33
CA SER A 101 -17.89 -3.37 12.46
C SER A 101 -18.62 -4.30 11.48
N LYS A 102 -19.65 -5.01 11.94
CA LYS A 102 -20.45 -5.91 11.09
C LYS A 102 -21.29 -5.16 10.06
N ASP A 103 -21.92 -4.06 10.46
CA ASP A 103 -22.78 -3.25 9.60
C ASP A 103 -21.98 -2.67 8.42
N VAL A 104 -20.76 -2.18 8.71
CA VAL A 104 -19.83 -1.64 7.72
C VAL A 104 -19.46 -2.68 6.68
N VAL A 105 -19.09 -3.90 7.10
CA VAL A 105 -18.73 -4.99 6.18
C VAL A 105 -19.93 -5.46 5.35
N LEU A 106 -21.12 -5.52 5.94
CA LEU A 106 -22.34 -5.85 5.20
C LEU A 106 -22.69 -4.79 4.15
N MET A 107 -22.43 -3.51 4.44
CA MET A 107 -22.71 -2.39 3.55
C MET A 107 -21.69 -2.25 2.42
N LEU A 108 -20.40 -2.27 2.75
CA LEU A 108 -19.31 -1.99 1.80
C LEU A 108 -18.69 -3.24 1.18
N GLY A 109 -19.07 -4.43 1.66
CA GLY A 109 -18.50 -5.70 1.25
C GLY A 109 -17.19 -6.04 1.96
N GLU A 110 -16.47 -7.02 1.40
CA GLU A 110 -15.20 -7.51 1.95
C GLU A 110 -14.11 -6.43 1.86
N PRO A 111 -13.44 -6.08 2.97
CA PRO A 111 -12.37 -5.10 2.95
C PRO A 111 -11.14 -5.61 2.20
N SER A 112 -10.37 -4.67 1.65
CA SER A 112 -9.11 -4.95 0.94
C SER A 112 -8.02 -5.41 1.89
N ASP A 113 -7.99 -4.85 3.11
CA ASP A 113 -7.05 -5.22 4.17
C ASP A 113 -7.68 -5.15 5.57
N LYS A 114 -7.06 -5.83 6.53
CA LYS A 114 -7.42 -5.89 7.95
C LYS A 114 -6.16 -5.69 8.78
N TYR A 115 -6.16 -4.70 9.67
CA TYR A 115 -4.98 -4.35 10.48
C TYR A 115 -5.32 -4.15 11.97
N GLY A 116 -4.28 -4.12 12.80
CA GLY A 116 -4.43 -4.01 14.25
C GLY A 116 -4.79 -5.33 14.94
N GLY A 117 -5.41 -5.23 16.12
CA GLY A 117 -5.76 -6.37 16.97
C GLY A 117 -4.68 -6.75 17.99
N GLY A 118 -5.04 -7.68 18.88
CA GLY A 118 -4.21 -8.10 20.01
C GLY A 118 -4.45 -7.28 21.27
N ARG A 119 -3.50 -7.31 22.21
CA ARG A 119 -3.73 -6.79 23.58
C ARG A 119 -3.90 -5.27 23.66
N PHE A 120 -3.36 -4.50 22.72
CA PHE A 120 -3.24 -3.04 22.86
C PHE A 120 -3.58 -2.24 21.59
N ARG A 121 -4.04 -2.89 20.52
CA ARG A 121 -4.30 -2.20 19.26
C ARG A 121 -5.74 -2.44 18.83
N ALA A 122 -6.49 -1.36 18.74
CA ALA A 122 -7.79 -1.33 18.07
C ALA A 122 -7.69 -1.98 16.68
N VAL A 123 -8.74 -2.70 16.29
CA VAL A 123 -8.82 -3.29 14.95
C VAL A 123 -9.28 -2.24 13.94
N GLY A 124 -8.87 -2.39 12.69
CA GLY A 124 -9.31 -1.53 11.59
C GLY A 124 -9.32 -2.27 10.27
N ILE A 125 -10.16 -1.78 9.35
CA ILE A 125 -10.34 -2.34 8.01
C ILE A 125 -10.10 -1.27 6.95
N SER A 126 -9.58 -1.68 5.80
CA SER A 126 -9.25 -0.79 4.69
C SER A 126 -10.04 -1.12 3.43
N TYR A 127 -10.54 -0.09 2.76
CA TYR A 127 -11.22 -0.10 1.47
C TYR A 127 -10.51 0.86 0.51
N GLU A 128 -9.37 0.43 0.00
CA GLU A 128 -8.43 1.28 -0.73
C GLU A 128 -8.96 1.80 -2.06
N THR A 129 -9.79 1.01 -2.75
CA THR A 129 -10.48 1.44 -3.97
C THR A 129 -11.56 2.49 -3.68
N LEU A 130 -12.04 2.57 -2.44
CA LEU A 130 -12.92 3.63 -1.95
C LEU A 130 -12.14 4.79 -1.32
N GLY A 131 -10.83 4.62 -1.09
CA GLY A 131 -10.01 5.61 -0.40
C GLY A 131 -10.33 5.74 1.08
N LEU A 132 -10.70 4.63 1.75
CA LEU A 132 -11.18 4.65 3.13
C LEU A 132 -10.44 3.66 4.04
N ASP A 133 -10.14 4.11 5.25
CA ASP A 133 -9.76 3.27 6.39
C ASP A 133 -10.75 3.53 7.53
N ILE A 134 -11.20 2.46 8.19
CA ILE A 134 -12.15 2.55 9.31
C ILE A 134 -11.50 1.87 10.50
N GLN A 135 -11.19 2.66 11.54
CA GLN A 135 -10.70 2.15 12.81
C GLN A 135 -11.85 2.04 13.80
N PHE A 136 -11.91 0.92 14.52
CA PHE A 136 -12.89 0.66 15.57
C PHE A 136 -12.31 0.91 16.96
N ARG A 137 -13.14 0.99 17.99
CA ARG A 137 -12.66 1.28 19.36
C ARG A 137 -11.97 0.10 20.01
N GLU A 138 -12.54 -1.10 19.86
CA GLU A 138 -12.05 -2.31 20.52
C GLU A 138 -11.03 -3.07 19.68
N SER A 139 -10.27 -3.97 20.31
CA SER A 139 -9.22 -4.78 19.67
C SER A 139 -9.67 -6.19 19.27
N ASN A 140 -10.95 -6.55 19.49
CA ASN A 140 -11.48 -7.87 19.23
C ASN A 140 -12.15 -7.96 17.85
N TRP A 141 -11.59 -8.79 16.96
CA TRP A 141 -12.14 -9.07 15.63
C TRP A 141 -13.52 -9.74 15.63
N ASN A 142 -13.85 -10.44 16.72
CA ASN A 142 -15.12 -11.16 16.85
C ASN A 142 -16.23 -10.30 17.48
N ASP A 143 -15.94 -9.05 17.84
CA ASP A 143 -16.95 -8.13 18.34
C ASP A 143 -17.68 -7.47 17.16
N GLU A 144 -18.84 -8.02 16.83
CA GLU A 144 -19.73 -7.51 15.78
C GLU A 144 -20.32 -6.13 16.12
N LYS A 145 -20.31 -5.75 17.39
CA LYS A 145 -20.84 -4.48 17.91
C LYS A 145 -19.74 -3.49 18.25
N ASN A 146 -18.54 -3.69 17.70
CA ASN A 146 -17.43 -2.78 17.91
C ASN A 146 -17.72 -1.44 17.19
N PRO A 147 -17.89 -0.32 17.91
CA PRO A 147 -18.22 0.97 17.31
C PRO A 147 -17.02 1.56 16.56
N MET A 148 -17.28 2.36 15.54
CA MET A 148 -16.24 3.13 14.85
C MET A 148 -15.61 4.14 15.82
N ALA A 149 -14.28 4.26 15.77
CA ALA A 149 -13.52 5.28 16.48
C ALA A 149 -13.26 6.50 15.58
N PHE A 150 -12.79 6.25 14.35
CA PHE A 150 -12.62 7.27 13.33
C PHE A 150 -12.56 6.65 11.94
N ILE A 151 -12.77 7.49 10.92
CA ILE A 151 -12.64 7.16 9.51
C ILE A 151 -11.50 8.00 8.93
N SER A 152 -10.63 7.38 8.15
CA SER A 152 -9.62 8.09 7.36
C SER A 152 -10.02 8.07 5.89
N ILE A 153 -9.93 9.21 5.24
CA ILE A 153 -10.19 9.41 3.82
C ILE A 153 -8.86 9.74 3.16
N PHE A 154 -8.52 9.04 2.09
CA PHE A 154 -7.30 9.23 1.32
C PHE A 154 -7.60 9.05 -0.19
N PRO A 155 -6.67 9.43 -1.09
CA PRO A 155 -6.89 9.29 -2.52
C PRO A 155 -7.28 7.86 -2.90
N ARG A 156 -8.39 7.73 -3.64
CA ARG A 156 -8.86 6.42 -4.12
C ARG A 156 -7.79 5.79 -5.01
N LEU A 157 -7.53 4.50 -4.79
CA LEU A 157 -6.69 3.72 -5.67
C LEU A 157 -7.50 3.28 -6.90
N ASP A 158 -6.93 3.52 -8.08
CA ASP A 158 -7.49 3.04 -9.34
C ASP A 158 -7.52 1.51 -9.34
N PRO A 159 -8.69 0.86 -9.51
CA PRO A 159 -8.80 -0.60 -9.56
C PRO A 159 -7.96 -1.24 -10.67
N SER A 160 -7.59 -0.50 -11.71
CA SER A 160 -6.73 -1.02 -12.78
C SER A 160 -5.25 -1.05 -12.40
N HIS A 161 -4.83 -0.35 -11.35
CA HIS A 161 -3.44 -0.21 -10.95
C HIS A 161 -3.15 -0.87 -9.62
N GLY A 162 -2.34 -1.93 -9.65
CA GLY A 162 -1.80 -2.54 -8.43
C GLY A 162 -2.73 -3.56 -7.77
N LEU A 163 -3.63 -4.19 -8.53
CA LEU A 163 -4.33 -5.39 -8.06
C LEU A 163 -3.55 -6.67 -8.40
N CYS A 164 -3.82 -7.71 -7.62
CA CYS A 164 -3.23 -9.02 -7.77
C CYS A 164 -3.85 -9.72 -8.97
N GLU A 165 -3.02 -10.08 -9.94
CA GLU A 165 -3.43 -10.78 -11.17
C GLU A 165 -4.14 -12.12 -10.93
N MET A 166 -3.96 -12.71 -9.75
CA MET A 166 -4.57 -14.00 -9.40
C MET A 166 -5.87 -13.92 -8.63
N CYS A 167 -6.03 -12.92 -7.77
CA CYS A 167 -7.16 -12.89 -6.84
C CYS A 167 -7.85 -11.53 -6.74
N GLY A 168 -7.39 -10.52 -7.49
CA GLY A 168 -7.97 -9.18 -7.49
C GLY A 168 -7.71 -8.36 -6.23
N LYS A 169 -7.13 -8.93 -5.15
CA LYS A 169 -6.74 -8.17 -3.95
C LYS A 169 -5.60 -7.21 -4.26
N ARG A 170 -5.42 -6.13 -3.48
CA ARG A 170 -4.27 -5.23 -3.67
C ARG A 170 -2.95 -5.99 -3.67
N ALA A 171 -2.12 -5.68 -4.65
CA ALA A 171 -0.77 -6.19 -4.75
C ALA A 171 0.16 -5.47 -3.77
N SER A 172 0.99 -6.27 -3.09
CA SER A 172 2.03 -5.79 -2.20
C SER A 172 3.39 -5.71 -2.92
N PHE A 173 3.54 -6.42 -4.04
CA PHE A 173 4.76 -6.37 -4.84
C PHE A 173 4.50 -6.69 -6.31
N ARG A 174 5.49 -6.36 -7.13
CA ARG A 174 5.53 -6.65 -8.57
C ARG A 174 6.45 -7.82 -8.85
N CYS A 175 6.24 -8.52 -9.96
CA CYS A 175 7.15 -9.57 -10.42
C CYS A 175 8.59 -9.04 -10.47
N GLY A 176 9.52 -9.70 -9.77
CA GLY A 176 10.91 -9.24 -9.69
C GLY A 176 11.68 -9.27 -11.02
N LEU A 177 11.14 -9.96 -12.04
CA LEU A 177 11.75 -10.05 -13.37
C LEU A 177 11.21 -8.97 -14.31
N CYS A 178 9.90 -8.93 -14.56
CA CYS A 178 9.32 -7.99 -15.52
C CYS A 178 8.77 -6.70 -14.91
N LYS A 179 8.46 -6.68 -13.60
CA LYS A 179 7.80 -5.58 -12.88
C LYS A 179 6.41 -5.17 -13.40
N GLU A 180 5.89 -5.82 -14.43
CA GLU A 180 4.57 -5.55 -15.01
C GLU A 180 3.44 -6.16 -14.17
N ARG A 181 3.52 -7.46 -13.85
CA ARG A 181 2.49 -8.15 -13.07
C ARG A 181 2.59 -7.87 -11.58
N CYS A 182 1.43 -7.73 -10.95
CA CYS A 182 1.26 -7.34 -9.56
C CYS A 182 0.66 -8.51 -8.76
N TYR A 183 1.14 -8.75 -7.54
CA TYR A 183 0.66 -9.83 -6.66
C TYR A 183 0.52 -9.38 -5.21
N CYS A 184 -0.51 -9.88 -4.52
CA CYS A 184 -0.73 -9.61 -3.10
C CYS A 184 0.16 -10.46 -2.18
N SER A 185 0.68 -11.58 -2.68
CA SER A 185 1.47 -12.55 -1.91
C SER A 185 2.31 -13.43 -2.82
N SER A 186 3.42 -13.97 -2.30
CA SER A 186 4.24 -14.95 -3.04
C SER A 186 3.45 -16.21 -3.39
N LYS A 187 2.41 -16.55 -2.62
CA LYS A 187 1.48 -17.63 -2.93
C LYS A 187 0.72 -17.35 -4.23
N CYS A 188 0.18 -16.15 -4.39
CA CYS A 188 -0.50 -15.74 -5.62
C CYS A 188 0.47 -15.72 -6.81
N GLN A 189 1.67 -15.14 -6.64
CA GLN A 189 2.68 -15.17 -7.70
C GLN A 189 3.01 -16.59 -8.16
N LYS A 190 3.27 -17.52 -7.23
CA LYS A 190 3.56 -18.92 -7.56
C LYS A 190 2.39 -19.63 -8.24
N ALA A 191 1.16 -19.29 -7.89
CA ALA A 191 -0.04 -19.84 -8.53
C ALA A 191 -0.20 -19.33 -9.97
N ASP A 192 0.12 -18.06 -10.24
CA ASP A 192 0.13 -17.50 -11.61
C ASP A 192 1.33 -18.00 -12.43
N TRP A 193 2.43 -18.37 -11.77
CA TRP A 193 3.73 -18.53 -12.43
C TRP A 193 3.72 -19.52 -13.59
N THR A 194 2.92 -20.59 -13.52
CA THR A 194 2.79 -21.56 -14.62
C THR A 194 2.29 -20.92 -15.91
N LYS A 195 1.37 -19.95 -15.80
CA LYS A 195 0.84 -19.14 -16.91
C LYS A 195 1.78 -17.97 -17.22
N HIS A 196 2.16 -17.19 -16.22
CA HIS A 196 2.96 -15.99 -16.42
C HIS A 196 4.36 -16.26 -16.99
N GLN A 197 5.04 -17.35 -16.62
CA GLN A 197 6.40 -17.59 -17.10
C GLN A 197 6.51 -17.74 -18.63
N THR A 198 5.39 -18.02 -19.32
CA THR A 198 5.40 -18.15 -20.79
C THR A 198 5.38 -16.79 -21.48
N ASP A 199 4.86 -15.75 -20.81
CA ASP A 199 4.73 -14.39 -21.34
C ASP A 199 5.57 -13.36 -20.58
N CYS A 200 6.26 -13.74 -19.50
CA CYS A 200 7.09 -12.85 -18.69
C CYS A 200 8.34 -12.37 -19.46
N PRO A 201 8.46 -11.08 -19.83
CA PRO A 201 9.60 -10.58 -20.61
C PRO A 201 10.95 -10.86 -19.94
N GLY A 202 11.08 -10.56 -18.65
CA GLY A 202 12.33 -10.79 -17.90
C GLY A 202 12.69 -12.26 -17.72
N PHE A 203 11.72 -13.19 -17.76
CA PHE A 203 12.02 -14.63 -17.73
C PHE A 203 12.48 -15.13 -19.10
N LEU A 204 11.81 -14.69 -20.17
CA LEU A 204 12.17 -15.05 -21.55
C LEU A 204 13.58 -14.57 -21.89
N GLU A 205 13.94 -13.34 -21.51
CA GLU A 205 15.29 -12.80 -21.67
C GLU A 205 16.33 -13.66 -20.92
N LYS A 206 16.08 -13.95 -19.64
CA LYS A 206 16.97 -14.79 -18.83
C LYS A 206 17.14 -16.19 -19.43
N LYS A 207 16.06 -16.79 -19.94
CA LYS A 207 16.08 -18.10 -20.60
C LYS A 207 16.90 -18.08 -21.89
N ALA A 208 16.76 -17.03 -22.70
CA ALA A 208 17.54 -16.86 -23.94
C ALA A 208 19.04 -16.71 -23.64
N THR A 209 19.42 -15.91 -22.64
CA THR A 209 20.82 -15.74 -22.22
C THR A 209 21.42 -17.06 -21.73
N LEU A 210 20.68 -17.86 -20.96
CA LEU A 210 21.15 -19.17 -20.51
C LEU A 210 21.30 -20.17 -21.66
N ALA A 211 20.41 -20.13 -22.65
CA ALA A 211 20.54 -20.96 -23.85
C ALA A 211 21.78 -20.56 -24.66
N ALA A 212 22.03 -19.26 -24.82
CA ALA A 212 23.20 -18.76 -25.53
C ALA A 212 24.53 -19.18 -24.87
N LEU A 213 24.62 -19.11 -23.54
CA LEU A 213 25.80 -19.58 -22.79
C LEU A 213 26.06 -21.08 -22.98
N ARG A 214 25.00 -21.91 -22.96
CA ARG A 214 25.14 -23.36 -23.20
C ARG A 214 25.64 -23.67 -24.62
N CYS A 215 25.17 -22.94 -25.63
CA CYS A 215 25.67 -23.11 -27.00
C CYS A 215 27.14 -22.71 -27.15
N GLN A 216 27.63 -21.74 -26.37
CA GLN A 216 29.06 -21.38 -26.39
C GLN A 216 29.93 -22.50 -25.79
N ASP A 217 29.47 -23.17 -24.74
CA ASP A 217 30.19 -24.31 -24.15
C ASP A 217 30.24 -25.51 -25.11
N GLU A 218 29.16 -25.82 -25.83
CA GLU A 218 29.13 -26.92 -26.81
C GLU A 218 29.97 -26.64 -28.07
N LEU A 219 30.09 -25.37 -28.51
CA LEU A 219 30.95 -24.99 -29.63
C LEU A 219 32.45 -24.96 -29.26
N MET A 220 32.80 -24.92 -27.97
CA MET A 220 34.19 -24.99 -27.48
C MET A 220 34.69 -26.42 -27.24
N LEU A 221 33.81 -27.42 -27.13
CA LEU A 221 34.22 -28.82 -26.90
C LEU A 221 35.00 -29.50 -28.06
N PRO A 222 34.70 -29.28 -29.36
CA PRO A 222 35.38 -29.99 -30.44
C PRO A 222 36.85 -29.59 -30.64
N ARG A 223 37.26 -28.40 -30.16
CA ARG A 223 38.64 -27.91 -30.31
C ARG A 223 39.60 -28.47 -29.25
N CYS A 224 39.12 -28.77 -28.04
CA CYS A 224 39.96 -29.35 -26.98
C CYS A 224 40.27 -30.84 -27.24
N GLN A 225 39.35 -31.61 -27.81
CA GLN A 225 39.60 -33.03 -28.15
C GLN A 225 40.58 -33.20 -29.33
N GLN A 226 40.59 -32.27 -30.30
CA GLN A 226 41.55 -32.31 -31.41
C GLN A 226 42.99 -31.95 -30.99
N LEU A 227 43.15 -31.16 -29.92
CA LEU A 227 44.48 -30.82 -29.38
C LEU A 227 45.08 -31.96 -28.55
N SER A 228 44.28 -32.72 -27.80
CA SER A 228 44.78 -33.86 -27.02
C SER A 228 45.22 -35.03 -27.91
N GLN A 229 44.53 -35.28 -29.03
CA GLN A 229 44.93 -36.31 -30.00
C GLN A 229 46.22 -35.98 -30.76
N LYS A 230 46.58 -34.70 -30.90
CA LYS A 230 47.84 -34.28 -31.57
C LYS A 230 49.06 -34.26 -30.65
N LEU A 231 48.90 -34.33 -29.32
CA LEU A 231 49.99 -34.29 -28.35
C LEU A 231 50.43 -35.67 -27.84
N LEU A 232 49.68 -36.74 -28.14
CA LEU A 232 50.01 -38.11 -27.72
C LEU A 232 51.27 -38.75 -28.35
N PRO A 233 51.82 -38.33 -29.52
CA PRO A 233 53.05 -38.96 -30.02
C PRO A 233 54.36 -38.41 -29.41
N VAL A 234 54.31 -37.40 -28.52
CA VAL A 234 55.54 -36.72 -28.02
C VAL A 234 55.98 -37.22 -26.64
N LEU A 235 55.25 -38.17 -26.03
CA LEU A 235 55.54 -38.67 -24.66
C LEU A 235 56.04 -40.12 -24.62
N SER A 236 56.49 -40.70 -25.73
CA SER A 236 57.06 -42.07 -25.75
C SER A 236 58.59 -42.13 -25.67
N GLU A 237 59.30 -41.00 -25.54
CA GLU A 237 60.76 -40.99 -25.37
C GLU A 237 61.15 -40.36 -24.02
N VAL A 238 60.80 -41.01 -22.93
CA VAL A 238 61.52 -40.85 -21.67
C VAL A 238 62.04 -42.22 -21.28
N VAL A 239 63.29 -42.46 -21.71
CA VAL A 239 64.12 -43.60 -21.36
C VAL A 239 64.26 -43.64 -19.84
N LEU A 240 63.79 -44.74 -19.24
CA LEU A 240 64.08 -45.11 -17.87
C LEU A 240 65.51 -45.64 -17.83
N ASP A 241 66.46 -44.80 -17.40
CA ASP A 241 67.78 -45.27 -16.96
C ASP A 241 67.70 -45.74 -15.50
N SER A 242 68.25 -46.93 -15.33
CA SER A 242 68.36 -47.78 -14.15
C SER A 242 69.15 -47.18 -12.98
N MET A 243 68.76 -47.55 -11.76
CA MET A 243 69.65 -47.57 -10.59
C MET A 243 69.66 -48.99 -10.01
N ASP A 244 70.86 -49.55 -9.94
CA ASP A 244 71.25 -50.72 -9.15
C ASP A 244 71.09 -50.48 -7.64
#